data_AF-A0AAN6R900-F1
#
_entry.id   AF-A0AAN6R900-F1
#
_cell.length_a   1.000
_cell.length_b   1.000
_cell.length_c   1.000
_cell.angle_alpha   90.00
_cell.angle_beta   90.00
_cell.angle_gamma   90.00
#
_symmetry.space_group_name_H-M   'P 1'
#
loop_
_entity.id
_entity.type
_entity.pdbx_description
1 polymer ?
#
loop_
_entity_poly.entity_id
_entity_poly.type
_entity_poly.pdbx_seq_one_letter_code
_entity_poly.pdbx_strand_id
1 'polypeptide(L)'
;MRRRPLLLVLLASTLVFLCYVHSSRNPSLPASTPSRRIPPHLFSDFSRNGITSQPAKDPLPRPNMGPGAPKPPGSNYSRALVIPRLKKEDVDWIDKELAGYVEPYIYVVDDPSAPLHPPLNKGHEAMVYLSYIIDHYESLPDIAIFMHSHRISWHNEEALVWDAVELIKRLSSERLMREGYMNMRCNWGPGCPDWMHPGKLEVDPGKQEETMLARSWSQLFPRTDIPQVLAQPCCAQFAVSRDRILANPKSRYVFYRDWLLRTELSDYISGRVWEYLWHVVFTGKNVFCPEQHICYCDGFGLCFGGPKGMDAYFGLTYQTRDQQRDLDDWRKKAKAIEDAGKEGKPPEEIAKMEAPEPGKDKWYESEIKAKKARLKEMVADAKKRGESPQIRAEEAGRLWKEGDGF
;
A
#
# COMPACT_ATOMS: atom_id res chain seq x y z
N MET A 1 -10.08 5.54 47.06
CA MET A 1 -9.04 6.36 46.42
C MET A 1 -7.69 5.67 46.52
N ARG A 2 -7.23 4.99 45.46
CA ARG A 2 -5.86 4.45 45.35
C ARG A 2 -5.44 4.53 43.88
N ARG A 3 -4.37 5.30 43.62
CA ARG A 3 -3.70 5.44 42.32
C ARG A 3 -2.82 4.21 42.05
N ARG A 4 -2.79 3.71 40.81
CA ARG A 4 -1.78 2.77 40.26
C ARG A 4 -0.94 3.49 39.20
N PRO A 5 0.33 3.13 38.98
CA PRO A 5 1.30 3.99 38.28
C PRO A 5 1.36 3.72 36.76
N LEU A 6 1.45 4.81 35.99
CA LEU A 6 1.93 4.85 34.61
C LEU A 6 3.43 4.52 34.61
N LEU A 7 3.85 3.30 34.24
CA LEU A 7 5.28 3.04 33.97
C LEU A 7 5.55 2.06 32.81
N LEU A 8 4.53 1.65 32.06
CA LEU A 8 4.68 0.66 30.98
C LEU A 8 4.59 1.23 29.55
N VAL A 9 4.33 2.54 29.39
CA VAL A 9 4.13 3.15 28.06
C VAL A 9 5.41 3.82 27.50
N LEU A 10 6.43 4.06 28.34
CA LEU A 10 7.65 4.79 27.93
C LEU A 10 8.79 3.89 27.39
N LEU A 11 8.73 2.57 27.62
CA LEU A 11 9.76 1.63 27.14
C LEU A 11 9.51 1.12 25.71
N ALA A 12 8.26 1.11 25.25
CA ALA A 12 7.92 0.63 23.91
C ALA A 12 8.23 1.68 22.81
N SER A 13 8.13 2.97 23.12
CA SER A 13 8.36 4.06 22.16
C SER A 13 9.83 4.40 21.94
N THR A 14 10.70 4.07 22.89
CA THR A 14 12.16 4.29 22.78
C THR A 14 12.86 3.21 21.95
N LEU A 15 12.36 1.96 21.96
CA LEU A 15 12.90 0.87 21.13
C LEU A 15 12.61 1.05 19.63
N VAL A 16 11.43 1.57 19.27
CA VAL A 16 11.08 1.85 17.86
C VAL A 16 11.93 2.99 17.28
N PHE A 17 12.27 3.99 18.10
CA PHE A 17 13.07 5.14 17.66
C PHE A 17 14.55 4.79 17.46
N LEU A 18 15.11 3.89 18.27
CA LEU A 18 16.50 3.43 18.14
C LEU A 18 16.72 2.54 16.89
N CYS A 19 15.74 1.72 16.52
CA CYS A 19 15.82 0.89 15.30
C CYS A 19 15.81 1.73 14.01
N TYR A 20 15.08 2.86 13.99
CA TYR A 20 15.03 3.74 12.82
C TYR A 20 16.34 4.53 12.61
N VAL A 21 17.00 4.94 13.68
CA VAL A 21 18.25 5.72 13.61
C VAL A 21 19.47 4.85 13.28
N HIS A 22 19.46 3.55 13.61
CA HIS A 22 20.58 2.65 13.27
C HIS A 22 20.56 2.13 11.83
N SER A 23 19.40 2.12 11.16
CA SER A 23 19.27 1.64 9.77
C SER A 23 19.75 2.66 8.71
N SER A 24 20.03 3.90 9.10
CA SER A 24 20.42 5.01 8.19
C SER A 24 21.92 5.30 8.14
N ARG A 25 22.78 4.40 8.64
CA ARG A 25 24.25 4.50 8.50
C ARG A 25 24.78 3.43 7.53
N ASN A 26 25.17 3.87 6.33
CA ASN A 26 25.99 3.10 5.40
C ASN A 26 27.34 2.70 6.03
N PRO A 27 27.77 1.43 5.85
CA PRO A 27 29.18 1.13 5.73
C PRO A 27 29.50 0.59 4.32
N SER A 28 30.44 1.26 3.70
CA SER A 28 31.18 0.87 2.49
C SER A 28 31.60 -0.61 2.45
N LEU A 29 31.39 -1.24 1.29
CA LEU A 29 31.80 -2.60 0.92
C LEU A 29 33.33 -2.78 0.99
N PRO A 30 33.86 -3.86 1.60
CA PRO A 30 35.21 -4.34 1.32
C PRO A 30 35.21 -5.41 0.23
N ALA A 31 36.27 -5.39 -0.58
CA ALA A 31 36.51 -6.19 -1.77
C ALA A 31 36.52 -7.72 -1.53
N SER A 32 36.07 -8.45 -2.55
CA SER A 32 36.01 -9.91 -2.61
C SER A 32 37.40 -10.57 -2.65
N THR A 33 37.53 -11.70 -1.95
CA THR A 33 38.67 -12.64 -2.03
C THR A 33 38.16 -13.96 -2.62
N PRO A 34 38.93 -14.66 -3.49
CA PRO A 34 38.38 -15.74 -4.30
C PRO A 34 38.36 -17.07 -3.53
N SER A 35 37.19 -17.72 -3.48
CA SER A 35 37.04 -19.05 -2.90
C SER A 35 37.40 -20.16 -3.90
N ARG A 36 38.06 -21.19 -3.36
CA ARG A 36 38.69 -22.33 -4.05
C ARG A 36 37.68 -23.22 -4.79
N ARG A 37 38.09 -23.70 -5.96
CA ARG A 37 37.41 -24.75 -6.76
C ARG A 37 37.41 -26.09 -6.02
N ILE A 38 36.26 -26.76 -5.97
CA ILE A 38 36.12 -28.18 -5.61
C ILE A 38 36.00 -28.97 -6.92
N PRO A 39 36.72 -30.11 -7.11
CA PRO A 39 36.73 -30.85 -8.37
C PRO A 39 35.45 -31.67 -8.61
N PRO A 40 35.03 -31.90 -9.86
CA PRO A 40 33.76 -32.52 -10.18
C PRO A 40 33.93 -34.01 -10.53
N HIS A 41 34.09 -34.90 -9.55
CA HIS A 41 33.94 -36.34 -9.79
C HIS A 41 33.41 -37.02 -8.54
N LEU A 42 32.12 -37.39 -8.60
CA LEU A 42 31.27 -38.20 -7.73
C LEU A 42 29.91 -37.48 -7.85
N PHE A 43 28.98 -37.85 -8.71
CA PHE A 43 28.39 -39.17 -8.89
C PHE A 43 27.86 -39.29 -10.33
N SER A 44 28.37 -40.27 -11.09
CA SER A 44 27.64 -40.85 -12.21
C SER A 44 27.01 -42.16 -11.78
N ASP A 45 25.92 -42.51 -12.46
CA ASP A 45 25.23 -43.80 -12.45
C ASP A 45 24.23 -44.07 -11.33
N PHE A 46 23.04 -43.48 -11.50
CA PHE A 46 21.81 -44.29 -11.55
C PHE A 46 20.85 -43.66 -12.57
N SER A 47 20.76 -44.26 -13.76
CA SER A 47 19.76 -43.93 -14.76
C SER A 47 18.69 -45.03 -14.81
N ARG A 48 17.48 -44.61 -15.20
CA ARG A 48 16.32 -45.40 -15.67
C ARG A 48 15.37 -45.96 -14.62
N ASN A 49 14.38 -45.14 -14.25
CA ASN A 49 13.00 -45.27 -14.74
C ASN A 49 12.11 -44.32 -13.93
N GLY A 50 11.93 -43.10 -14.43
CA GLY A 50 11.04 -42.12 -13.83
C GLY A 50 10.15 -41.54 -14.93
N ILE A 51 8.89 -41.93 -14.89
CA ILE A 51 7.80 -41.36 -15.68
C ILE A 51 7.96 -39.84 -15.69
N THR A 52 8.16 -39.25 -16.87
CA THR A 52 8.04 -37.80 -17.06
C THR A 52 6.57 -37.43 -16.91
N SER A 53 6.08 -37.36 -15.66
CA SER A 53 4.87 -36.64 -15.36
C SER A 53 5.22 -35.16 -15.54
N GLN A 54 4.86 -34.60 -16.69
CA GLN A 54 4.67 -33.15 -16.73
C GLN A 54 3.76 -32.79 -15.55
N PRO A 55 4.11 -31.82 -14.70
CA PRO A 55 3.21 -31.37 -13.66
C PRO A 55 1.89 -31.01 -14.33
N ALA A 56 0.83 -31.75 -14.00
CA ALA A 56 -0.47 -31.54 -14.61
C ALA A 56 -0.85 -30.06 -14.47
N LYS A 57 -1.26 -29.45 -15.59
CA LYS A 57 -1.68 -28.05 -15.67
C LYS A 57 -2.74 -27.76 -14.60
N ASP A 58 -2.74 -26.53 -14.06
CA ASP A 58 -3.78 -26.06 -13.14
C ASP A 58 -5.16 -26.45 -13.66
N PRO A 59 -6.00 -27.17 -12.88
CA PRO A 59 -7.36 -27.50 -13.29
C PRO A 59 -8.21 -26.25 -13.52
N LEU A 60 -7.80 -25.09 -12.98
CA LEU A 60 -8.44 -23.82 -13.28
C LEU A 60 -7.78 -23.15 -14.49
N PRO A 61 -8.55 -22.74 -15.51
CA PRO A 61 -8.03 -21.97 -16.64
C PRO A 61 -7.25 -20.75 -16.14
N ARG A 62 -6.11 -20.46 -16.76
CA ARG A 62 -5.41 -19.19 -16.52
C ARG A 62 -6.32 -18.05 -16.99
N PRO A 63 -6.67 -17.09 -16.13
CA PRO A 63 -7.51 -15.96 -16.52
C PRO A 63 -6.89 -15.23 -17.70
N ASN A 64 -7.72 -14.80 -18.67
CA ASN A 64 -7.26 -13.86 -19.68
C ASN A 64 -7.12 -12.49 -19.02
N MET A 65 -5.87 -12.10 -18.78
CA MET A 65 -5.53 -10.87 -18.09
C MET A 65 -5.21 -9.70 -19.05
N GLY A 66 -5.66 -9.78 -20.30
CA GLY A 66 -5.40 -8.77 -21.33
C GLY A 66 -5.94 -7.37 -20.99
N PRO A 67 -5.50 -6.33 -21.73
CA PRO A 67 -6.03 -4.98 -21.57
C PRO A 67 -7.53 -4.93 -21.84
N GLY A 68 -8.26 -4.14 -21.06
CA GLY A 68 -9.65 -3.81 -21.34
C GLY A 68 -9.78 -2.58 -22.23
N ALA A 69 -11.02 -2.25 -22.60
CA ALA A 69 -11.34 -1.07 -23.39
C ALA A 69 -12.22 -0.11 -22.59
N PRO A 70 -11.82 1.17 -22.44
CA PRO A 70 -12.70 2.16 -21.85
C PRO A 70 -13.92 2.42 -22.74
N LYS A 71 -15.05 2.77 -22.12
CA LYS A 71 -16.22 3.33 -22.81
C LYS A 71 -15.84 4.67 -23.48
N PRO A 72 -16.62 5.13 -24.48
CA PRO A 72 -16.39 6.42 -25.12
C PRO A 72 -16.31 7.59 -24.12
N PRO A 73 -15.57 8.66 -24.42
CA PRO A 73 -15.46 9.83 -23.54
C PRO A 73 -16.84 10.37 -23.12
N GLY A 74 -16.98 10.75 -21.85
CA GLY A 74 -18.24 11.22 -21.27
C GLY A 74 -19.21 10.11 -20.86
N SER A 75 -18.85 8.83 -21.05
CA SER A 75 -19.66 7.71 -20.56
C SER A 75 -19.59 7.59 -19.04
N ASN A 76 -20.71 7.19 -18.43
CA ASN A 76 -20.77 6.88 -17.01
C ASN A 76 -20.32 5.44 -16.71
N TYR A 77 -19.72 5.26 -15.53
CA TYR A 77 -19.36 3.96 -14.98
C TYR A 77 -20.06 3.76 -13.64
N SER A 78 -20.73 2.63 -13.46
CA SER A 78 -21.24 2.27 -12.13
C SER A 78 -20.08 1.90 -11.21
N ARG A 79 -20.13 2.37 -9.96
CA ARG A 79 -19.06 2.23 -8.97
C ARG A 79 -19.62 1.66 -7.68
N ALA A 80 -18.99 0.62 -7.14
CA ALA A 80 -19.20 0.21 -5.76
C ALA A 80 -18.00 0.59 -4.89
N LEU A 81 -18.25 0.96 -3.64
CA LEU A 81 -17.24 1.18 -2.62
C LEU A 81 -17.43 0.16 -1.49
N VAL A 82 -16.49 -0.76 -1.36
CA VAL A 82 -16.53 -1.87 -0.41
C VAL A 82 -15.62 -1.56 0.78
N ILE A 83 -16.23 -1.42 1.96
CA ILE A 83 -15.55 -0.97 3.18
C ILE A 83 -15.77 -1.99 4.31
N PRO A 84 -14.73 -2.71 4.75
CA PRO A 84 -14.73 -3.34 6.06
C PRO A 84 -14.57 -2.27 7.13
N ARG A 85 -15.33 -2.40 8.22
CA ARG A 85 -15.17 -1.57 9.41
C ARG A 85 -15.46 -2.34 10.68
N LEU A 86 -14.94 -1.81 11.78
CA LEU A 86 -15.45 -2.11 13.11
C LEU A 86 -16.68 -1.25 13.40
N LYS A 87 -17.55 -1.71 14.31
CA LYS A 87 -18.74 -0.98 14.75
C LYS A 87 -18.40 0.41 15.28
N LYS A 88 -17.23 0.59 15.90
CA LYS A 88 -16.77 1.87 16.46
C LYS A 88 -16.20 2.86 15.42
N GLU A 89 -15.86 2.43 14.22
CA GLU A 89 -15.21 3.28 13.22
C GLU A 89 -16.24 4.13 12.47
N ASP A 90 -16.01 5.43 12.35
CA ASP A 90 -16.95 6.30 11.65
C ASP A 90 -16.75 6.24 10.13
N VAL A 91 -17.85 6.02 9.39
CA VAL A 91 -17.87 6.03 7.91
C VAL A 91 -18.98 6.92 7.34
N ASP A 92 -19.60 7.78 8.17
CA ASP A 92 -20.66 8.70 7.74
C ASP A 92 -20.22 9.64 6.61
N TRP A 93 -18.91 9.84 6.47
CA TRP A 93 -18.33 10.62 5.39
C TRP A 93 -18.65 10.06 4.00
N ILE A 94 -18.92 8.76 3.86
CA ILE A 94 -19.27 8.14 2.58
C ILE A 94 -20.58 8.73 2.07
N ASP A 95 -21.62 8.69 2.90
CA ASP A 95 -22.94 9.23 2.52
C ASP A 95 -22.88 10.76 2.35
N LYS A 96 -22.12 11.46 3.20
CA LYS A 96 -22.01 12.93 3.15
C LYS A 96 -21.29 13.43 1.89
N GLU A 97 -20.26 12.73 1.43
CA GLU A 97 -19.31 13.24 0.44
C GLU A 97 -19.38 12.50 -0.91
N LEU A 98 -19.91 11.28 -0.93
CA LEU A 98 -19.93 10.37 -2.08
C LEU A 98 -21.33 9.86 -2.45
N ALA A 99 -22.41 10.38 -1.84
CA ALA A 99 -23.77 10.05 -2.23
C ALA A 99 -23.98 10.28 -3.75
N GLY A 100 -24.52 9.27 -4.43
CA GLY A 100 -24.74 9.27 -5.87
C GLY A 100 -23.48 9.12 -6.74
N TYR A 101 -22.29 9.10 -6.13
CA TYR A 101 -21.02 8.85 -6.84
C TYR A 101 -20.58 7.37 -6.78
N VAL A 102 -20.85 6.71 -5.65
CA VAL A 102 -20.63 5.26 -5.47
C VAL A 102 -21.83 4.63 -4.78
N GLU A 103 -22.02 3.34 -5.00
CA GLU A 103 -22.88 2.48 -4.18
C GLU A 103 -22.06 1.91 -3.00
N PRO A 104 -22.39 2.23 -1.74
CA PRO A 104 -21.62 1.78 -0.59
C PRO A 104 -21.99 0.36 -0.14
N TYR A 105 -20.98 -0.49 0.06
CA TYR A 105 -21.09 -1.82 0.67
C TYR A 105 -20.25 -1.86 1.94
N ILE A 106 -20.88 -1.51 3.06
CA ILE A 106 -20.21 -1.34 4.35
C ILE A 106 -20.42 -2.60 5.20
N TYR A 107 -19.37 -3.40 5.36
CA TYR A 107 -19.39 -4.61 6.17
C TYR A 107 -18.92 -4.31 7.60
N VAL A 108 -19.72 -4.67 8.60
CA VAL A 108 -19.35 -4.54 10.01
C VAL A 108 -18.84 -5.89 10.51
N VAL A 109 -17.53 -5.99 10.70
CA VAL A 109 -16.86 -7.30 10.92
C VAL A 109 -16.98 -7.82 12.35
N ASP A 110 -17.27 -6.96 13.32
CA ASP A 110 -17.40 -7.29 14.75
C ASP A 110 -18.84 -7.26 15.26
N ASP A 111 -19.84 -7.23 14.36
CA ASP A 111 -21.26 -7.31 14.68
C ASP A 111 -21.99 -8.34 13.79
N PRO A 112 -22.23 -9.57 14.29
CA PRO A 112 -22.92 -10.62 13.53
C PRO A 112 -24.37 -10.31 13.16
N SER A 113 -24.97 -9.27 13.76
CA SER A 113 -26.32 -8.81 13.45
C SER A 113 -26.37 -7.74 12.37
N ALA A 114 -25.21 -7.25 11.91
CA ALA A 114 -25.14 -6.24 10.87
C ALA A 114 -25.70 -6.78 9.53
N PRO A 115 -26.42 -5.95 8.76
CA PRO A 115 -26.98 -6.36 7.47
C PRO A 115 -25.93 -6.92 6.50
N LEU A 116 -24.74 -6.33 6.50
CA LEU A 116 -23.57 -6.83 5.81
C LEU A 116 -22.53 -7.24 6.85
N HIS A 117 -22.35 -8.55 7.01
CA HIS A 117 -21.37 -9.16 7.90
C HIS A 117 -20.66 -10.30 7.14
N PRO A 118 -19.32 -10.39 7.17
CA PRO A 118 -18.62 -11.51 6.56
C PRO A 118 -18.94 -12.83 7.28
N PRO A 119 -18.69 -14.01 6.66
CA PRO A 119 -18.93 -15.30 7.31
C PRO A 119 -18.16 -15.50 8.63
N LEU A 120 -17.01 -14.84 8.78
CA LEU A 120 -16.18 -14.85 9.98
C LEU A 120 -15.27 -13.62 10.01
N ASN A 121 -15.02 -13.04 11.18
CA ASN A 121 -14.01 -11.99 11.32
C ASN A 121 -12.59 -12.60 11.32
N LYS A 122 -12.03 -12.86 10.14
CA LYS A 122 -10.71 -13.48 9.95
C LYS A 122 -10.07 -13.08 8.62
N GLY A 123 -8.78 -12.75 8.63
CA GLY A 123 -8.05 -12.23 7.47
C GLY A 123 -8.27 -10.73 7.23
N HIS A 124 -8.67 -9.97 8.26
CA HIS A 124 -9.03 -8.54 8.17
C HIS A 124 -9.94 -8.23 6.96
N GLU A 125 -9.59 -7.25 6.13
CA GLU A 125 -10.34 -6.82 4.95
C GLU A 125 -10.52 -7.91 3.90
N ALA A 126 -9.63 -8.91 3.86
CA ALA A 126 -9.63 -9.90 2.79
C ALA A 126 -10.90 -10.76 2.79
N MET A 127 -11.45 -11.07 3.96
CA MET A 127 -12.71 -11.80 4.05
C MET A 127 -13.88 -10.99 3.49
N VAL A 128 -13.92 -9.70 3.79
CA VAL A 128 -14.96 -8.79 3.29
C VAL A 128 -14.84 -8.66 1.77
N TYR A 129 -13.64 -8.43 1.25
CA TYR A 129 -13.42 -8.27 -0.18
C TYR A 129 -13.80 -9.53 -0.97
N LEU A 130 -13.39 -10.72 -0.49
CA LEU A 130 -13.77 -11.99 -1.10
C LEU A 130 -15.28 -12.24 -0.99
N SER A 131 -15.89 -11.93 0.16
CA SER A 131 -17.34 -12.13 0.34
C SER A 131 -18.14 -11.24 -0.60
N TYR A 132 -17.80 -9.95 -0.70
CA TYR A 132 -18.42 -9.05 -1.67
C TYR A 132 -18.33 -9.59 -3.11
N ILE A 133 -17.13 -10.01 -3.55
CA ILE A 133 -16.94 -10.55 -4.91
C ILE A 133 -17.81 -11.79 -5.13
N ILE A 134 -17.88 -12.70 -4.15
CA ILE A 134 -18.65 -13.94 -4.26
C ILE A 134 -20.15 -13.65 -4.28
N ASP A 135 -20.62 -12.79 -3.40
CA ASP A 135 -22.06 -12.54 -3.19
C ASP A 135 -22.64 -11.71 -4.35
N HIS A 136 -21.83 -10.85 -4.96
CA HIS A 136 -22.23 -9.96 -6.07
C HIS A 136 -21.69 -10.38 -7.44
N TYR A 137 -21.12 -11.58 -7.57
CA TYR A 137 -20.40 -12.01 -8.79
C TYR A 137 -21.21 -11.84 -10.09
N GLU A 138 -22.52 -12.10 -10.06
CA GLU A 138 -23.41 -12.01 -11.23
C GLU A 138 -23.96 -10.59 -11.48
N SER A 139 -23.72 -9.65 -10.56
CA SER A 139 -24.31 -8.31 -10.56
C SER A 139 -23.28 -7.20 -10.26
N LEU A 140 -22.00 -7.46 -10.54
CA LEU A 140 -20.90 -6.55 -10.29
C LEU A 140 -21.11 -5.18 -10.99
N PRO A 141 -20.68 -4.06 -10.38
CA PRO A 141 -20.61 -2.75 -11.03
C PRO A 141 -19.51 -2.74 -12.11
N ASP A 142 -19.42 -1.68 -12.92
CA ASP A 142 -18.31 -1.53 -13.87
C ASP A 142 -16.96 -1.48 -13.13
N ILE A 143 -16.96 -0.86 -11.94
CA ILE A 143 -15.80 -0.65 -11.08
C ILE A 143 -16.16 -1.02 -9.64
N ALA A 144 -15.38 -1.91 -9.02
CA ALA A 144 -15.41 -2.16 -7.58
C ALA A 144 -14.16 -1.54 -6.93
N ILE A 145 -14.36 -0.71 -5.92
CA ILE A 145 -13.31 -0.04 -5.15
C ILE A 145 -13.28 -0.63 -3.74
N PHE A 146 -12.13 -1.17 -3.35
CA PHE A 146 -11.90 -1.79 -2.05
C PHE A 146 -10.95 -0.89 -1.25
N MET A 147 -11.40 -0.40 -0.10
CA MET A 147 -10.64 0.56 0.72
C MET A 147 -10.83 0.33 2.21
N HIS A 148 -9.97 0.93 3.03
CA HIS A 148 -10.16 0.98 4.48
C HIS A 148 -11.20 2.05 4.86
N SER A 149 -11.76 1.95 6.07
CA SER A 149 -12.84 2.81 6.59
C SER A 149 -12.46 4.27 6.84
N HIS A 150 -11.17 4.55 7.06
CA HIS A 150 -10.67 5.86 7.47
C HIS A 150 -10.62 6.86 6.30
N ARG A 151 -11.35 7.99 6.41
CA ARG A 151 -11.30 9.09 5.42
C ARG A 151 -9.90 9.68 5.27
N ILE A 152 -9.32 10.16 6.38
CA ILE A 152 -7.98 10.76 6.40
C ILE A 152 -7.00 9.72 6.93
N SER A 153 -6.11 9.23 6.07
CA SER A 153 -5.18 8.17 6.47
C SER A 153 -3.90 8.14 5.63
N TRP A 154 -2.81 7.67 6.25
CA TRP A 154 -1.50 7.49 5.59
C TRP A 154 -1.53 6.46 4.45
N HIS A 155 -2.59 5.64 4.38
CA HIS A 155 -2.85 4.70 3.29
C HIS A 155 -3.26 5.42 1.99
N ASN A 156 -3.67 6.69 2.05
CA ASN A 156 -4.06 7.52 0.91
C ASN A 156 -2.88 8.38 0.44
N GLU A 157 -3.10 9.22 -0.57
CA GLU A 157 -2.05 10.04 -1.16
C GLU A 157 -1.87 11.41 -0.47
N GLU A 158 -0.64 11.73 -0.08
CA GLU A 158 -0.30 13.03 0.54
C GLU A 158 -0.59 14.22 -0.38
N ALA A 159 -0.41 14.03 -1.70
CA ALA A 159 -0.77 15.02 -2.72
C ALA A 159 -2.27 15.35 -2.71
N LEU A 160 -3.09 14.45 -2.17
CA LEU A 160 -4.52 14.62 -1.94
C LEU A 160 -4.84 14.79 -0.46
N VAL A 161 -3.88 15.32 0.31
CA VAL A 161 -4.02 15.61 1.75
C VAL A 161 -4.52 14.40 2.54
N TRP A 162 -4.14 13.20 2.11
CA TRP A 162 -4.49 11.92 2.73
C TRP A 162 -6.01 11.61 2.72
N ASP A 163 -6.81 12.32 1.90
CA ASP A 163 -8.26 12.21 1.87
C ASP A 163 -8.76 11.14 0.86
N ALA A 164 -9.45 10.12 1.38
CA ALA A 164 -10.07 9.06 0.60
C ALA A 164 -11.12 9.60 -0.38
N VAL A 165 -11.84 10.68 -0.03
CA VAL A 165 -12.85 11.30 -0.91
C VAL A 165 -12.19 11.83 -2.18
N GLU A 166 -11.08 12.55 -2.04
CA GLU A 166 -10.31 13.06 -3.19
C GLU A 166 -9.78 11.90 -4.04
N LEU A 167 -9.28 10.84 -3.40
CA LEU A 167 -8.74 9.67 -4.09
C LEU A 167 -9.81 8.96 -4.93
N ILE A 168 -10.99 8.72 -4.34
CA ILE A 168 -12.13 8.06 -5.01
C ILE A 168 -12.67 8.91 -6.16
N LYS A 169 -12.84 10.23 -5.94
CA LYS A 169 -13.36 11.16 -6.96
C LYS A 169 -12.40 11.33 -8.14
N ARG A 170 -11.10 11.21 -7.90
CA ARG A 170 -10.06 11.38 -8.92
C ARG A 170 -9.67 10.10 -9.64
N LEU A 171 -10.00 8.94 -9.10
CA LEU A 171 -9.73 7.65 -9.72
C LEU A 171 -10.29 7.62 -11.15
N SER A 172 -9.39 7.53 -12.14
CA SER A 172 -9.76 7.46 -13.54
C SER A 172 -10.36 6.09 -13.87
N SER A 173 -11.63 6.12 -14.28
CA SER A 173 -12.31 4.93 -14.78
C SER A 173 -11.59 4.37 -16.01
N GLU A 174 -11.13 5.23 -16.90
CA GLU A 174 -10.58 4.87 -18.20
C GLU A 174 -9.28 4.10 -18.06
N ARG A 175 -8.36 4.60 -17.22
CA ARG A 175 -7.17 3.84 -16.87
C ARG A 175 -7.53 2.50 -16.23
N LEU A 176 -8.46 2.50 -15.28
CA LEU A 176 -8.86 1.27 -14.62
C LEU A 176 -9.48 0.28 -15.62
N MET A 177 -10.21 0.72 -16.63
CA MET A 177 -10.74 -0.15 -17.68
C MET A 177 -9.62 -0.71 -18.56
N ARG A 178 -8.63 0.12 -18.95
CA ARG A 178 -7.46 -0.33 -19.72
C ARG A 178 -6.66 -1.40 -18.98
N GLU A 179 -6.33 -1.14 -17.72
CA GLU A 179 -5.46 -2.02 -16.93
C GLU A 179 -6.24 -3.17 -16.26
N GLY A 180 -7.53 -2.96 -15.99
CA GLY A 180 -8.40 -3.86 -15.25
C GLY A 180 -8.16 -3.89 -13.73
N TYR A 181 -7.00 -3.46 -13.27
CA TYR A 181 -6.63 -3.37 -11.85
C TYR A 181 -5.80 -2.12 -11.60
N MET A 182 -6.06 -1.45 -10.48
CA MET A 182 -5.24 -0.34 -10.01
C MET A 182 -5.15 -0.36 -8.49
N ASN A 183 -3.94 -0.33 -7.96
CA ASN A 183 -3.74 -0.05 -6.55
C ASN A 183 -4.11 1.42 -6.29
N MET A 184 -4.87 1.69 -5.23
CA MET A 184 -5.30 3.06 -4.89
C MET A 184 -4.12 3.93 -4.41
N ARG A 185 -2.99 3.30 -4.09
CA ARG A 185 -1.74 3.94 -3.69
C ARG A 185 -0.72 3.89 -4.82
N CYS A 186 -0.14 5.05 -5.11
CA CYS A 186 0.94 5.27 -6.06
C CYS A 186 2.30 5.37 -5.39
N ASN A 187 2.34 5.72 -4.10
CA ASN A 187 3.61 5.75 -3.38
C ASN A 187 4.23 4.33 -3.26
N TRP A 188 5.51 4.16 -3.60
CA TRP A 188 6.16 2.84 -3.61
C TRP A 188 6.46 2.27 -2.23
N GLY A 189 6.79 3.11 -1.25
CA GLY A 189 7.19 2.64 0.08
C GLY A 189 6.02 2.64 1.07
N PRO A 190 5.66 1.55 1.75
CA PRO A 190 6.20 0.20 1.59
C PRO A 190 5.59 -0.53 0.38
N GLY A 191 6.30 -1.55 -0.12
CA GLY A 191 5.74 -2.49 -1.09
C GLY A 191 6.45 -2.61 -2.46
N CYS A 192 7.16 -1.57 -2.90
CA CYS A 192 7.87 -1.56 -4.19
C CYS A 192 9.31 -1.06 -4.08
N PRO A 193 10.20 -1.43 -5.04
CA PRO A 193 9.97 -2.41 -6.11
C PRO A 193 10.23 -3.87 -5.68
N ASP A 194 10.81 -4.05 -4.49
CA ASP A 194 11.33 -5.32 -4.00
C ASP A 194 10.97 -5.47 -2.50
N TRP A 195 9.83 -6.11 -2.22
CA TRP A 195 9.24 -6.07 -0.88
C TRP A 195 9.25 -7.43 -0.18
N MET A 196 8.47 -8.39 -0.64
CA MET A 196 8.34 -9.69 0.04
C MET A 196 9.10 -10.79 -0.69
N HIS A 197 9.85 -11.58 0.04
CA HIS A 197 10.65 -12.69 -0.48
C HIS A 197 10.13 -14.01 0.11
N PRO A 198 9.23 -14.74 -0.56
CA PRO A 198 8.67 -15.98 -0.04
C PRO A 198 9.69 -17.04 0.40
N GLY A 199 10.90 -17.02 -0.17
CA GLY A 199 11.99 -17.92 0.20
C GLY A 199 12.76 -17.55 1.47
N LYS A 200 12.46 -16.40 2.10
CA LYS A 200 13.17 -15.93 3.29
C LYS A 200 12.69 -16.69 4.53
N LEU A 201 13.65 -17.18 5.31
CA LEU A 201 13.38 -17.97 6.51
C LEU A 201 13.49 -17.15 7.81
N GLU A 202 14.21 -16.03 7.77
CA GLU A 202 14.40 -15.16 8.92
C GLU A 202 13.21 -14.22 9.08
N VAL A 203 12.68 -14.16 10.31
CA VAL A 203 11.56 -13.27 10.64
C VAL A 203 12.05 -11.82 10.68
N ASP A 204 11.46 -11.00 9.83
CA ASP A 204 11.58 -9.56 9.87
C ASP A 204 10.39 -8.97 10.67
N PRO A 205 10.62 -8.24 11.78
CA PRO A 205 9.55 -7.64 12.56
C PRO A 205 8.61 -6.72 11.76
N GLY A 206 9.09 -6.13 10.66
CA GLY A 206 8.28 -5.31 9.75
C GLY A 206 7.50 -6.12 8.68
N LYS A 207 7.87 -7.38 8.45
CA LYS A 207 7.34 -8.29 7.42
C LYS A 207 7.05 -9.68 7.99
N GLN A 208 6.26 -9.75 9.06
CA GLN A 208 6.05 -10.97 9.84
C GLN A 208 5.45 -12.15 9.05
N GLU A 209 4.71 -11.86 8.00
CA GLU A 209 4.10 -12.77 7.04
C GLU A 209 5.10 -13.33 6.00
N GLU A 210 6.28 -12.71 5.83
CA GLU A 210 7.24 -13.05 4.77
C GLU A 210 7.65 -14.53 4.83
N THR A 211 7.92 -15.03 6.03
CA THR A 211 8.30 -16.43 6.26
C THR A 211 7.15 -17.42 6.06
N MET A 212 5.90 -16.93 6.02
CA MET A 212 4.70 -17.73 5.80
C MET A 212 4.27 -17.74 4.32
N LEU A 213 4.84 -16.87 3.48
CA LEU A 213 4.41 -16.70 2.10
C LEU A 213 4.67 -17.92 1.22
N ALA A 214 5.80 -18.62 1.35
CA ALA A 214 6.05 -19.84 0.55
C ALA A 214 4.97 -20.90 0.78
N ARG A 215 4.66 -21.20 2.06
CA ARG A 215 3.61 -22.16 2.43
C ARG A 215 2.23 -21.68 1.96
N SER A 216 1.90 -20.41 2.19
CA SER A 216 0.60 -19.84 1.80
C SER A 216 0.43 -19.86 0.29
N TRP A 217 1.50 -19.53 -0.46
CA TRP A 217 1.53 -19.56 -1.91
C TRP A 217 1.27 -20.97 -2.45
N SER A 218 1.97 -21.99 -1.95
CA SER A 218 1.74 -23.37 -2.39
C SER A 218 0.33 -23.87 -2.09
N GLN A 219 -0.37 -23.31 -1.10
CA GLN A 219 -1.76 -23.64 -0.83
C GLN A 219 -2.73 -22.87 -1.74
N LEU A 220 -2.47 -21.59 -2.00
CA LEU A 220 -3.35 -20.71 -2.79
C LEU A 220 -3.16 -20.89 -4.31
N PHE A 221 -1.97 -21.29 -4.74
CA PHE A 221 -1.56 -21.46 -6.13
C PHE A 221 -0.80 -22.80 -6.30
N PRO A 222 -1.46 -23.96 -6.07
CA PRO A 222 -0.81 -25.27 -5.87
C PRO A 222 -0.01 -25.84 -7.07
N ARG A 223 0.13 -25.11 -8.16
CA ARG A 223 0.83 -25.49 -9.40
C ARG A 223 1.56 -24.32 -10.05
N THR A 224 1.76 -23.24 -9.31
CA THR A 224 2.51 -22.06 -9.75
C THR A 224 3.80 -22.00 -8.95
N ASP A 225 4.92 -21.82 -9.64
CA ASP A 225 6.21 -21.67 -8.99
C ASP A 225 6.17 -20.55 -7.96
N ILE A 226 6.82 -20.79 -6.81
CA ILE A 226 6.93 -19.79 -5.75
C ILE A 226 7.78 -18.64 -6.29
N PRO A 227 7.27 -17.40 -6.31
CA PRO A 227 8.02 -16.27 -6.83
C PRO A 227 9.17 -15.92 -5.90
N GLN A 228 10.23 -15.39 -6.47
CA GLN A 228 11.36 -14.87 -5.68
C GLN A 228 10.99 -13.58 -4.95
N VAL A 229 10.13 -12.76 -5.57
CA VAL A 229 9.70 -11.45 -5.07
C VAL A 229 8.20 -11.30 -5.31
N LEU A 230 7.50 -10.78 -4.30
CA LEU A 230 6.18 -10.18 -4.41
C LEU A 230 6.26 -8.70 -4.07
N ALA A 231 5.79 -7.84 -4.96
CA ALA A 231 5.88 -6.40 -4.79
C ALA A 231 4.74 -5.65 -5.46
N GLN A 232 4.13 -4.76 -4.71
CA GLN A 232 3.17 -3.74 -5.14
C GLN A 232 3.09 -2.69 -4.04
N PRO A 233 2.62 -1.46 -4.29
CA PRO A 233 2.30 -0.53 -3.21
C PRO A 233 1.39 -1.20 -2.15
N CYS A 234 1.65 -0.93 -0.88
CA CYS A 234 0.99 -1.60 0.24
C CYS A 234 -0.54 -1.45 0.30
N CYS A 235 -1.07 -1.99 1.40
CA CYS A 235 -2.23 -1.51 2.13
C CYS A 235 -3.59 -2.01 1.62
N ALA A 236 -3.61 -3.01 0.74
CA ALA A 236 -4.83 -3.69 0.31
C ALA A 236 -5.97 -2.77 -0.20
N GLN A 237 -5.67 -1.52 -0.57
CA GLN A 237 -6.64 -0.62 -1.19
C GLN A 237 -6.46 -0.66 -2.70
N PHE A 238 -7.49 -1.08 -3.43
CA PHE A 238 -7.41 -1.23 -4.88
C PHE A 238 -8.78 -1.05 -5.53
N ALA A 239 -8.77 -0.71 -6.81
CA ALA A 239 -9.94 -0.74 -7.67
C ALA A 239 -9.73 -1.78 -8.77
N VAL A 240 -10.82 -2.40 -9.20
CA VAL A 240 -10.81 -3.48 -10.20
C VAL A 240 -12.04 -3.35 -11.10
N SER A 241 -11.88 -3.64 -12.39
CA SER A 241 -13.00 -3.63 -13.33
C SER A 241 -13.85 -4.90 -13.21
N ARG A 242 -15.12 -4.82 -13.61
CA ARG A 242 -16.01 -5.99 -13.74
C ARG A 242 -15.33 -7.13 -14.49
N ASP A 243 -14.86 -6.82 -15.70
CA ASP A 243 -14.29 -7.81 -16.61
C ASP A 243 -13.07 -8.48 -15.98
N ARG A 244 -12.31 -7.72 -15.18
CA ARG A 244 -11.15 -8.27 -14.48
C ARG A 244 -11.53 -9.22 -13.36
N ILE A 245 -12.58 -8.91 -12.60
CA ILE A 245 -13.10 -9.85 -11.61
C ILE A 245 -13.60 -11.13 -12.32
N LEU A 246 -14.38 -10.97 -13.38
CA LEU A 246 -15.00 -12.08 -14.13
C LEU A 246 -13.98 -12.94 -14.90
N ALA A 247 -12.77 -12.44 -15.16
CA ALA A 247 -11.70 -13.21 -15.75
C ALA A 247 -11.28 -14.42 -14.88
N ASN A 248 -11.52 -14.36 -13.57
CA ASN A 248 -11.39 -15.50 -12.67
C ASN A 248 -12.79 -16.08 -12.38
N PRO A 249 -13.02 -17.40 -12.52
CA PRO A 249 -14.31 -17.98 -12.20
C PRO A 249 -14.66 -17.79 -10.71
N LYS A 250 -15.94 -17.62 -10.40
CA LYS A 250 -16.47 -17.49 -9.03
C LYS A 250 -15.90 -18.51 -8.04
N SER A 251 -15.76 -19.77 -8.48
CA SER A 251 -15.21 -20.87 -7.69
C SER A 251 -13.78 -20.61 -7.19
N ARG A 252 -13.00 -19.79 -7.89
CA ARG A 252 -11.65 -19.40 -7.46
C ARG A 252 -11.68 -18.48 -6.24
N TYR A 253 -12.59 -17.50 -6.23
CA TYR A 253 -12.80 -16.63 -5.06
C TYR A 253 -13.34 -17.41 -3.86
N VAL A 254 -14.24 -18.37 -4.09
CA VAL A 254 -14.71 -19.29 -3.03
C VAL A 254 -13.54 -20.07 -2.45
N PHE A 255 -12.68 -20.65 -3.30
CA PHE A 255 -11.48 -21.37 -2.85
C PHE A 255 -10.56 -20.49 -1.99
N TYR A 256 -10.34 -19.23 -2.40
CA TYR A 256 -9.56 -18.25 -1.63
C TYR A 256 -10.19 -17.94 -0.27
N ARG A 257 -11.51 -17.75 -0.21
CA ARG A 257 -12.23 -17.52 1.05
C ARG A 257 -12.15 -18.75 1.96
N ASP A 258 -12.29 -19.94 1.39
CA ASP A 258 -12.19 -21.20 2.13
C ASP A 258 -10.79 -21.43 2.69
N TRP A 259 -9.74 -20.96 2.00
CA TRP A 259 -8.38 -20.96 2.55
C TRP A 259 -8.27 -20.03 3.77
N LEU A 260 -8.82 -18.81 3.70
CA LEU A 260 -8.85 -17.90 4.84
C LEU A 260 -9.60 -18.49 6.04
N LEU A 261 -10.74 -19.14 5.81
CA LEU A 261 -11.50 -19.78 6.88
C LEU A 261 -10.71 -20.91 7.55
N ARG A 262 -10.05 -21.76 6.75
CA ARG A 262 -9.41 -23.00 7.24
C ARG A 262 -7.96 -22.86 7.71
N THR A 263 -7.23 -21.84 7.26
CA THR A 263 -5.81 -21.68 7.60
C THR A 263 -5.61 -21.56 9.11
N GLU A 264 -4.52 -22.11 9.64
CA GLU A 264 -4.15 -21.98 11.06
C GLU A 264 -3.45 -20.66 11.36
N LEU A 265 -3.15 -19.86 10.33
CA LEU A 265 -2.59 -18.53 10.49
C LEU A 265 -3.55 -17.64 11.27
N SER A 266 -2.99 -16.75 12.10
CA SER A 266 -3.78 -15.74 12.80
C SER A 266 -4.48 -14.81 11.81
N ASP A 267 -5.53 -14.16 12.29
CA ASP A 267 -6.25 -13.10 11.56
C ASP A 267 -5.27 -12.07 10.96
N TYR A 268 -4.37 -11.54 11.79
CA TYR A 268 -3.34 -10.59 11.40
C TYR A 268 -2.41 -11.09 10.28
N ILE A 269 -1.86 -12.31 10.41
CA ILE A 269 -0.90 -12.84 9.43
C ILE A 269 -1.60 -13.22 8.12
N SER A 270 -2.77 -13.86 8.21
CA SER A 270 -3.53 -14.23 7.01
C SER A 270 -4.01 -13.02 6.22
N GLY A 271 -4.41 -11.93 6.89
CA GLY A 271 -4.71 -10.65 6.24
C GLY A 271 -3.49 -10.06 5.53
N ARG A 272 -2.33 -10.02 6.20
CA ARG A 272 -1.09 -9.52 5.60
C ARG A 272 -0.57 -10.36 4.43
N VAL A 273 -0.79 -11.67 4.43
CA VAL A 273 -0.55 -12.50 3.25
C VAL A 273 -1.38 -12.00 2.07
N TRP A 274 -2.66 -11.71 2.28
CA TRP A 274 -3.57 -11.22 1.23
C TRP A 274 -3.23 -9.82 0.73
N GLU A 275 -2.72 -8.93 1.58
CA GLU A 275 -2.26 -7.59 1.19
C GLU A 275 -1.32 -7.63 -0.03
N TYR A 276 -0.45 -8.64 -0.11
CA TYR A 276 0.51 -8.81 -1.20
C TYR A 276 0.12 -9.87 -2.24
N LEU A 277 -1.16 -10.25 -2.32
CA LEU A 277 -1.66 -11.19 -3.34
C LEU A 277 -2.73 -10.62 -4.27
N TRP A 278 -3.35 -9.48 -3.95
CA TRP A 278 -4.39 -8.89 -4.80
C TRP A 278 -3.93 -8.60 -6.22
N HIS A 279 -2.76 -7.97 -6.39
CA HIS A 279 -2.19 -7.73 -7.71
C HIS A 279 -1.89 -9.03 -8.46
N VAL A 280 -1.49 -10.11 -7.79
CA VAL A 280 -1.30 -11.42 -8.42
C VAL A 280 -2.62 -11.95 -8.96
N VAL A 281 -3.68 -11.89 -8.15
CA VAL A 281 -5.02 -12.37 -8.50
C VAL A 281 -5.60 -11.61 -9.71
N PHE A 282 -5.35 -10.30 -9.81
CA PHE A 282 -5.95 -9.45 -10.84
C PHE A 282 -5.00 -9.04 -11.98
N THR A 283 -3.70 -9.31 -11.90
CA THR A 283 -2.76 -8.97 -12.99
C THR A 283 -1.96 -10.17 -13.47
N GLY A 284 -1.89 -11.24 -12.66
CA GLY A 284 -0.99 -12.38 -12.91
C GLY A 284 0.49 -12.04 -12.77
N LYS A 285 0.85 -10.84 -12.32
CA LYS A 285 2.23 -10.39 -12.10
C LYS A 285 2.57 -10.53 -10.62
N ASN A 286 3.79 -11.00 -10.34
CA ASN A 286 4.34 -11.07 -8.99
C ASN A 286 4.92 -9.71 -8.54
N VAL A 287 5.32 -8.87 -9.49
CA VAL A 287 5.78 -7.51 -9.25
C VAL A 287 4.91 -6.57 -10.06
N PHE A 288 4.12 -5.75 -9.38
CA PHE A 288 3.24 -4.73 -9.94
C PHE A 288 3.56 -3.37 -9.31
N CYS A 289 4.64 -2.77 -9.80
CA CYS A 289 5.15 -1.48 -9.33
C CYS A 289 5.16 -0.49 -10.50
N PRO A 290 3.98 0.08 -10.86
CA PRO A 290 3.96 1.10 -11.90
C PRO A 290 4.80 2.30 -11.49
N GLU A 291 5.42 2.95 -12.47
CA GLU A 291 6.12 4.20 -12.27
C GLU A 291 5.22 5.23 -11.56
N GLN A 292 5.74 5.86 -10.51
CA GLN A 292 4.92 6.71 -9.64
C GLN A 292 4.28 7.86 -10.44
N HIS A 293 5.06 8.54 -11.30
CA HIS A 293 4.54 9.63 -12.14
C HIS A 293 3.37 9.19 -13.04
N ILE A 294 3.45 7.99 -13.63
CA ILE A 294 2.33 7.42 -14.41
C ILE A 294 1.15 7.12 -13.48
N CYS A 295 1.39 6.51 -12.31
CA CYS A 295 0.36 6.22 -11.32
C CYS A 295 -0.45 7.48 -10.93
N TYR A 296 0.22 8.54 -10.52
CA TYR A 296 -0.43 9.80 -10.14
C TYR A 296 -1.11 10.48 -11.33
N CYS A 297 -0.44 10.58 -12.48
CA CYS A 297 -0.96 11.30 -13.64
C CYS A 297 -2.13 10.57 -14.30
N ASP A 298 -1.91 9.35 -14.80
CA ASP A 298 -2.95 8.62 -15.52
C ASP A 298 -3.99 8.01 -14.58
N GLY A 299 -3.73 7.93 -13.28
CA GLY A 299 -4.62 7.31 -12.30
C GLY A 299 -5.51 8.28 -11.56
N PHE A 300 -4.95 9.44 -11.19
CA PHE A 300 -5.63 10.42 -10.34
C PHE A 300 -5.64 11.84 -10.94
N GLY A 301 -5.14 12.01 -12.17
CA GLY A 301 -5.05 13.33 -12.80
C GLY A 301 -4.07 14.26 -12.08
N LEU A 302 -3.01 13.72 -11.48
CA LEU A 302 -1.95 14.47 -10.82
C LEU A 302 -0.67 14.35 -11.65
N CYS A 303 -0.57 15.17 -12.70
CA CYS A 303 0.53 15.10 -13.66
C CYS A 303 1.66 16.03 -13.25
N PHE A 304 2.72 15.49 -12.63
CA PHE A 304 3.84 16.29 -12.14
C PHE A 304 4.83 16.68 -13.25
N GLY A 305 4.65 16.18 -14.48
CA GLY A 305 5.55 16.43 -15.60
C GLY A 305 6.63 15.36 -15.72
N GLY A 306 6.22 14.09 -15.56
CA GLY A 306 7.09 12.93 -15.66
C GLY A 306 7.98 12.70 -14.43
N PRO A 307 8.99 11.81 -14.56
CA PRO A 307 9.85 11.41 -13.45
C PRO A 307 10.49 12.58 -12.70
N LYS A 308 11.07 13.54 -13.43
CA LYS A 308 11.76 14.70 -12.83
C LYS A 308 10.83 15.57 -11.97
N GLY A 309 9.60 15.77 -12.42
CA GLY A 309 8.62 16.55 -11.68
C GLY A 309 8.15 15.82 -10.41
N MET A 310 7.99 14.50 -10.50
CA MET A 310 7.67 13.65 -9.36
C MET A 310 8.81 13.62 -8.33
N ASP A 311 10.06 13.48 -8.78
CA ASP A 311 11.25 13.52 -7.91
C ASP A 311 11.37 14.86 -7.18
N ALA A 312 11.09 15.97 -7.87
CA ALA A 312 11.08 17.29 -7.27
C ALA A 312 9.99 17.42 -6.18
N TYR A 313 8.80 16.87 -6.44
CA TYR A 313 7.71 16.86 -5.46
C TYR A 313 8.08 16.05 -4.22
N PHE A 314 8.51 14.80 -4.40
CA PHE A 314 8.90 13.95 -3.27
C PHE A 314 10.11 14.50 -2.53
N GLY A 315 11.11 15.01 -3.23
CA GLY A 315 12.28 15.65 -2.63
C GLY A 315 11.89 16.80 -1.71
N LEU A 316 10.99 17.68 -2.14
CA LEU A 316 10.49 18.78 -1.31
C LEU A 316 9.65 18.30 -0.13
N THR A 317 8.84 17.26 -0.33
CA THR A 317 8.06 16.61 0.73
C THR A 317 8.96 16.04 1.82
N TYR A 318 9.99 15.28 1.45
CA TYR A 318 10.93 14.70 2.42
C TYR A 318 11.71 15.78 3.17
N GLN A 319 12.23 16.79 2.47
CA GLN A 319 12.90 17.93 3.11
C GLN A 319 11.98 18.65 4.13
N THR A 320 10.70 18.80 3.80
CA THR A 320 9.72 19.42 4.70
C THR A 320 9.50 18.58 5.96
N ARG A 321 9.44 17.25 5.82
CA ARG A 321 9.29 16.32 6.96
C ARG A 321 10.53 16.27 7.84
N ASP A 322 11.71 16.26 7.24
CA ASP A 322 12.97 16.27 7.99
C ASP A 322 13.11 17.56 8.78
N GLN A 323 12.81 18.72 8.18
CA GLN A 323 12.78 19.98 8.94
C GLN A 323 11.72 20.02 10.04
N GLN A 324 10.56 19.39 9.83
CA GLN A 324 9.55 19.26 10.89
C GLN A 324 10.09 18.43 12.06
N ARG A 325 10.79 17.33 11.78
CA ARG A 325 11.46 16.51 12.81
C ARG A 325 12.53 17.30 13.55
N ASP A 326 13.33 18.09 12.84
CA ASP A 326 14.36 18.93 13.45
C ASP A 326 13.75 20.02 14.35
N LEU A 327 12.63 20.62 13.93
CA LEU A 327 11.86 21.56 14.75
C LEU A 327 11.28 20.88 16.01
N ASP A 328 10.75 19.67 15.86
CA ASP A 328 10.20 18.92 16.99
C ASP A 328 11.30 18.50 17.99
N ASP A 329 12.48 18.10 17.51
CA ASP A 329 13.65 17.83 18.33
C ASP A 329 14.13 19.10 19.05
N TRP A 330 14.22 20.22 18.33
CA TRP A 330 14.55 21.53 18.91
C TRP A 330 13.60 21.86 20.06
N ARG A 331 12.28 21.73 19.85
CA ARG A 331 11.25 22.03 20.85
C ARG A 331 11.33 21.10 22.04
N LYS A 332 11.62 19.81 21.80
CA LYS A 332 11.81 18.81 22.86
C LYS A 332 13.01 19.17 23.76
N LYS A 333 14.14 19.57 23.17
CA LYS A 333 15.34 19.99 23.92
C LYS A 333 15.10 21.27 24.72
N ALA A 334 14.47 22.28 24.10
CA ALA A 334 14.11 23.53 24.75
C ALA A 334 13.19 23.29 25.96
N LYS A 335 12.15 22.47 25.76
CA LYS A 335 11.22 22.08 26.83
C LYS A 335 11.90 21.33 27.96
N ALA A 336 12.83 20.41 27.66
CA ALA A 336 13.55 19.67 28.69
C ALA A 336 14.37 20.60 29.60
N ILE A 337 15.02 21.63 29.05
CA ILE A 337 15.76 22.64 29.81
C ILE A 337 14.81 23.50 30.65
N GLU A 338 13.70 23.93 30.08
CA GLU A 338 12.67 24.70 30.81
C GLU A 338 12.10 23.91 32.00
N ASP A 339 11.75 22.64 31.77
CA ASP A 339 11.19 21.76 32.80
C ASP A 339 12.25 21.49 33.90
N ALA A 340 13.51 21.27 33.55
CA ALA A 340 14.60 21.13 34.51
C ALA A 340 14.77 22.36 35.43
N GLY A 341 14.62 23.57 34.86
CA GLY A 341 14.62 24.81 35.63
C GLY A 341 13.44 24.90 36.60
N LYS A 342 12.24 24.50 36.16
CA LYS A 342 11.03 24.48 37.02
C LYS A 342 11.10 23.43 38.13
N GLU A 343 11.76 22.30 37.88
CA GLU A 343 12.00 21.25 38.87
C GLU A 343 13.07 21.63 39.91
N GLY A 344 13.74 22.78 39.75
CA GLY A 344 14.78 23.24 40.66
C GLY A 344 16.07 22.42 40.55
N LYS A 345 16.35 21.83 39.38
CA LYS A 345 17.59 21.11 39.15
C LYS A 345 18.80 22.04 39.30
N PRO A 346 19.95 21.55 39.81
CA PRO A 346 21.15 22.36 39.96
C PRO A 346 21.58 23.02 38.63
N PRO A 347 22.03 24.28 38.63
CA PRO A 347 22.49 24.96 37.42
C PRO A 347 23.58 24.20 36.65
N GLU A 348 24.45 23.47 37.35
CA GLU A 348 25.51 22.66 36.74
C GLU A 348 24.96 21.43 36.01
N GLU A 349 23.79 20.91 36.41
CA GLU A 349 23.09 19.83 35.71
C GLU A 349 22.40 20.36 34.45
N ILE A 350 21.74 21.52 34.54
CA ILE A 350 21.10 22.18 33.40
C ILE A 350 22.14 22.58 32.33
N ALA A 351 23.30 23.08 32.74
CA ALA A 351 24.38 23.46 31.83
C ALA A 351 24.98 22.29 31.03
N LYS A 352 24.78 21.04 31.48
CA LYS A 352 25.20 19.82 30.77
C LYS A 352 24.16 19.31 29.77
N MET A 353 22.93 19.85 29.80
CA MET A 353 21.89 19.48 28.85
C MET A 353 22.21 20.03 27.46
N GLU A 354 21.81 19.32 26.42
CA GLU A 354 21.99 19.77 25.04
C GLU A 354 21.03 20.95 24.75
N ALA A 355 21.58 22.17 24.75
CA ALA A 355 20.83 23.37 24.44
C ALA A 355 20.64 23.51 22.92
N PRO A 356 19.39 23.67 22.45
CA PRO A 356 19.16 23.90 21.04
C PRO A 356 19.57 25.34 20.67
N GLU A 357 19.99 25.56 19.42
CA GLU A 357 20.45 26.86 18.94
C GLU A 357 19.33 27.92 19.03
N PRO A 358 19.54 29.04 19.77
CA PRO A 358 18.50 30.06 19.94
C PRO A 358 18.00 30.65 18.63
N GLY A 359 16.67 30.75 18.45
CA GLY A 359 16.04 31.34 17.27
C GLY A 359 15.94 30.42 16.05
N LYS A 360 16.52 29.20 16.11
CA LYS A 360 16.44 28.22 15.01
C LYS A 360 15.03 27.64 14.82
N ASP A 361 14.21 27.64 15.86
CA ASP A 361 12.78 27.31 15.81
C ASP A 361 12.03 28.18 14.80
N LYS A 362 12.20 29.51 14.88
CA LYS A 362 11.56 30.46 13.97
C LYS A 362 12.05 30.28 12.53
N TRP A 363 13.32 29.94 12.36
CA TRP A 363 13.87 29.62 11.04
C TRP A 363 13.20 28.37 10.45
N TYR A 364 13.14 27.26 11.21
CA TYR A 364 12.46 26.04 10.77
C TYR A 364 10.98 26.31 10.45
N GLU A 365 10.26 27.04 11.30
CA GLU A 365 8.85 27.38 11.07
C GLU A 365 8.64 28.15 9.77
N SER A 366 9.50 29.13 9.48
CA SER A 366 9.46 29.91 8.24
C SER A 366 9.73 29.03 7.00
N GLU A 367 10.77 28.21 7.05
CA GLU A 367 11.16 27.31 5.97
C GLU A 367 10.06 26.27 5.68
N ILE A 368 9.55 25.62 6.72
CA ILE A 368 8.46 24.64 6.60
C ILE A 368 7.22 25.30 5.99
N LYS A 369 6.88 26.53 6.41
CA LYS A 369 5.75 27.28 5.84
C LYS A 369 5.95 27.55 4.35
N ALA A 370 7.14 28.00 3.95
CA ALA A 370 7.46 28.26 2.55
C ALA A 370 7.39 26.99 1.69
N LYS A 371 7.96 25.88 2.18
CA LYS A 371 7.94 24.59 1.47
C LYS A 371 6.53 24.01 1.36
N LYS A 372 5.71 24.09 2.42
CA LYS A 372 4.29 23.70 2.38
C LYS A 372 3.50 24.52 1.35
N ALA A 373 3.75 25.83 1.25
CA ALA A 373 3.12 26.68 0.24
C ALA A 373 3.52 26.24 -1.18
N ARG A 374 4.80 25.94 -1.40
CA ARG A 374 5.29 25.44 -2.70
C ARG A 374 4.72 24.06 -3.05
N LEU A 375 4.65 23.14 -2.09
CA LEU A 375 4.02 21.82 -2.30
C LEU A 375 2.55 21.96 -2.73
N LYS A 376 1.80 22.88 -2.11
CA LYS A 376 0.41 23.15 -2.48
C LYS A 376 0.30 23.67 -3.92
N GLU A 377 1.19 24.56 -4.34
CA GLU A 377 1.26 25.07 -5.71
C GLU A 377 1.58 23.94 -6.71
N MET A 378 2.59 23.11 -6.42
CA MET A 378 2.96 21.98 -7.27
C MET A 378 1.81 21.00 -7.47
N VAL A 379 1.04 20.70 -6.42
CA VAL A 379 -0.16 19.85 -6.52
C VAL A 379 -1.25 20.53 -7.34
N ALA A 380 -1.49 21.84 -7.17
CA ALA A 380 -2.48 22.57 -7.96
C ALA A 380 -2.13 22.57 -9.45
N ASP A 381 -0.86 22.81 -9.79
CA ASP A 381 -0.36 22.73 -11.17
C ASP A 381 -0.49 21.32 -11.75
N ALA A 382 -0.19 20.29 -10.94
CA ALA A 382 -0.33 18.90 -11.36
C ALA A 382 -1.79 18.51 -11.63
N LYS A 383 -2.72 18.98 -10.78
CA LYS A 383 -4.17 18.83 -11.01
C LYS A 383 -4.59 19.47 -12.33
N LYS A 384 -4.15 20.71 -12.57
CA LYS A 384 -4.47 21.44 -13.81
C LYS A 384 -3.93 20.74 -15.06
N ARG A 385 -2.69 20.24 -15.02
CA ARG A 385 -2.12 19.46 -16.15
C ARG A 385 -2.89 18.16 -16.38
N GLY A 386 -3.32 17.49 -15.31
CA GLY A 386 -4.08 16.24 -15.40
C GLY A 386 -5.51 16.37 -15.93
N GLU A 387 -6.01 17.59 -16.15
CA GLU A 387 -7.28 17.82 -16.85
C GLU A 387 -7.17 17.55 -18.36
N SER A 388 -5.96 17.46 -18.92
CA SER A 388 -5.74 17.13 -20.33
C SER A 388 -5.60 15.61 -20.55
N PRO A 389 -6.50 14.98 -21.34
CA PRO A 389 -6.36 13.59 -21.75
C PRO A 389 -5.06 13.32 -22.53
N GLN A 390 -4.66 14.28 -23.38
CA GLN A 390 -3.43 14.20 -24.14
C GLN A 390 -2.20 14.13 -23.23
N ILE A 391 -2.07 15.04 -22.26
CA ILE A 391 -0.93 15.04 -21.33
C ILE A 391 -0.88 13.75 -20.52
N ARG A 392 -2.04 13.26 -20.07
CA ARG A 392 -2.13 11.99 -19.32
C ARG A 392 -1.70 10.79 -20.16
N ALA A 393 -2.08 10.76 -21.43
CA ALA A 393 -1.64 9.72 -22.36
C ALA A 393 -0.14 9.80 -22.63
N GLU A 394 0.38 10.99 -22.93
CA GLU A 394 1.81 11.22 -23.18
C GLU A 394 2.67 10.82 -21.98
N GLU A 395 2.29 11.23 -20.76
CA GLU A 395 3.01 10.88 -19.53
C GLU A 395 2.94 9.36 -19.24
N ALA A 396 1.87 8.68 -19.66
CA ALA A 396 1.75 7.22 -19.60
C ALA A 396 2.42 6.49 -20.77
N GLY A 397 3.03 7.19 -21.73
CA GLY A 397 3.63 6.59 -22.93
C GLY A 397 2.61 6.02 -23.92
N ARG A 398 1.36 6.48 -23.87
CA ARG A 398 0.26 6.07 -24.76
C ARG A 398 0.14 7.04 -25.94
N LEU A 399 -0.17 6.51 -27.12
CA LEU A 399 -0.57 7.33 -28.27
C LEU A 399 -1.93 7.98 -27.97
N TRP A 400 -2.06 9.27 -28.24
CA TRP A 400 -3.31 10.01 -28.16
C TRP A 400 -3.68 10.59 -29.51
N LYS A 401 -4.95 10.57 -29.85
CA LYS A 401 -5.53 11.20 -31.04
C LYS A 401 -6.66 12.14 -30.62
N GLU A 402 -6.93 13.13 -31.47
CA GLU A 402 -8.04 14.06 -31.26
C GLU A 402 -9.36 13.30 -31.04
N GLY A 403 -10.05 13.61 -29.94
CA GLY A 403 -11.27 12.93 -29.51
C GLY A 403 -11.05 11.75 -28.56
N ASP A 404 -9.81 11.32 -28.29
CA ASP A 404 -9.53 10.30 -27.27
C ASP A 404 -9.74 10.88 -25.86
N GLY A 405 -10.35 10.07 -24.99
CA GLY A 405 -10.52 10.37 -23.57
C GLY A 405 -9.25 10.12 -22.74
N PHE A 406 -9.43 10.21 -21.42
CA PHE A 406 -8.37 9.97 -20.44
C PHE A 406 -7.77 8.57 -20.51
#